data_AF-S5LX35-F1
#
_entry.id   AF-S5LX35-F1
#
_cell.length_a   1.000
_cell.length_b   1.000
_cell.length_c   1.000
_cell.angle_alpha   90.00
_cell.angle_beta   90.00
_cell.angle_gamma   90.00
#
_symmetry.space_group_name_H-M   'P 1'
#
loop_
_entity.id
_entity.type
_entity.pdbx_description
1 polymer ?
#
loop_
_entity_poly.entity_id
_entity_poly.type
_entity_poly.pdbx_seq_one_letter_code
_entity_poly.pdbx_strand_id
1 'polypeptide(L)'
;MVDIKYIEQNFDTERKCMEFSIQKKQTLNLKYCKCGCNLSNLKCYESRSCFVCCCNNFIYPRKDLIFENSKLPLKTWFLAIAIFLNNSKITAERLRLELNINYKSAYYMLKKLKNEKNLISFFE
;
A
#
# COMPACT_ATOMS: atom_id res chain seq x y z
N MET A 1 -16.21 7.61 -2.17
CA MET A 1 -16.35 6.15 -1.98
C MET A 1 -15.29 5.50 -2.86
N VAL A 2 -14.44 4.63 -2.31
CA VAL A 2 -13.39 3.96 -3.10
C VAL A 2 -13.98 2.72 -3.74
N ASP A 3 -13.88 2.60 -5.07
CA ASP A 3 -14.41 1.44 -5.79
C ASP A 3 -13.51 0.22 -5.58
N ILE A 4 -14.05 -0.82 -4.92
CA ILE A 4 -13.33 -2.06 -4.65
C ILE A 4 -13.04 -2.82 -5.94
N LYS A 5 -13.96 -2.81 -6.92
CA LYS A 5 -13.78 -3.50 -8.19
C LYS A 5 -12.64 -2.88 -9.00
N TYR A 6 -12.49 -1.57 -8.92
CA TYR A 6 -11.35 -0.87 -9.52
C TYR A 6 -10.01 -1.42 -8.99
N ILE A 7 -9.92 -1.67 -7.67
CA ILE A 7 -8.70 -2.21 -7.07
C ILE A 7 -8.44 -3.64 -7.54
N GLU A 8 -9.48 -4.46 -7.61
CA GLU A 8 -9.34 -5.85 -8.05
C GLU A 8 -8.84 -5.97 -9.48
N GLN A 9 -9.33 -5.10 -10.38
CA GLN A 9 -8.99 -5.07 -11.80
C GLN A 9 -7.63 -4.42 -12.10
N ASN A 10 -7.30 -3.32 -11.45
CA ASN A 10 -6.09 -2.55 -11.76
C ASN A 10 -4.83 -3.04 -11.00
N PHE A 11 -5.01 -3.75 -9.89
CA PHE A 11 -3.94 -4.31 -9.08
C PHE A 11 -3.91 -5.84 -9.16
N ASP A 12 -3.80 -6.37 -10.37
CA ASP A 12 -3.61 -7.79 -10.67
C ASP A 12 -2.21 -8.29 -10.26
N THR A 13 -1.19 -7.45 -10.40
CA THR A 13 0.22 -7.80 -10.20
C THR A 13 0.84 -7.01 -9.06
N GLU A 14 1.75 -7.64 -8.32
CA GLU A 14 2.47 -6.98 -7.23
C GLU A 14 3.32 -5.82 -7.73
N ARG A 15 3.82 -5.90 -8.98
CA ARG A 15 4.52 -4.81 -9.66
C ARG A 15 3.68 -3.54 -9.75
N LYS A 16 2.45 -3.61 -10.28
CA LYS A 16 1.56 -2.44 -10.36
C LYS A 16 1.26 -1.87 -8.98
N CYS A 17 1.11 -2.73 -7.96
CA CYS A 17 0.95 -2.25 -6.59
C CYS A 17 2.18 -1.51 -6.06
N MET A 18 3.39 -1.99 -6.38
CA MET A 18 4.64 -1.36 -6.00
C MET A 18 4.80 0.00 -6.68
N GLU A 19 4.52 0.09 -7.98
CA GLU A 19 4.56 1.33 -8.77
C GLU A 19 3.58 2.37 -8.20
N PHE A 20 2.34 1.97 -7.93
CA PHE A 20 1.33 2.83 -7.31
C PHE A 20 1.74 3.33 -5.93
N SER A 21 2.37 2.48 -5.11
CA SER A 21 2.86 2.88 -3.79
C SER A 21 3.92 3.97 -3.89
N ILE A 22 4.84 3.89 -4.86
CA ILE A 22 5.85 4.92 -5.10
C ILE A 22 5.22 6.21 -5.62
N GLN A 23 4.25 6.11 -6.53
CA GLN A 23 3.52 7.27 -7.04
C GLN A 23 2.80 7.99 -5.89
N LYS A 24 2.13 7.27 -4.99
CA LYS A 24 1.47 7.89 -3.83
C LYS A 24 2.45 8.49 -2.83
N LYS A 25 3.65 7.92 -2.67
CA LYS A 25 4.71 8.57 -1.88
C LYS A 25 5.12 9.93 -2.45
N GLN A 26 5.18 10.07 -3.78
CA GLN A 26 5.45 11.36 -4.43
C GLN A 26 4.34 12.36 -4.10
N THR A 27 3.07 11.97 -4.22
CA THR A 27 1.91 12.83 -3.90
C THR A 27 1.88 13.25 -2.43
N LEU A 28 2.25 12.34 -1.52
CA LEU A 28 2.32 12.60 -0.08
C LEU A 28 3.60 13.34 0.36
N ASN A 29 4.43 13.82 -0.58
CA ASN A 29 5.72 14.46 -0.32
C ASN A 29 6.68 13.62 0.58
N LEU A 30 6.52 12.30 0.57
CA LEU A 30 7.38 11.39 1.31
C LEU A 30 8.71 11.26 0.56
N LYS A 31 9.80 11.76 1.16
CA LYS A 31 11.14 11.67 0.57
C LYS A 31 11.62 10.22 0.55
N TYR A 32 11.57 9.59 -0.61
CA TYR A 32 12.13 8.25 -0.82
C TYR A 32 13.50 8.28 -1.54
N CYS A 33 13.91 9.41 -2.12
CA CYS A 33 15.19 9.59 -2.82
C CYS A 33 15.78 10.95 -2.48
N LYS A 34 17.10 11.04 -2.29
CA LYS A 34 17.83 12.33 -2.13
C LYS A 34 17.91 13.16 -3.43
N CYS A 35 17.45 12.59 -4.52
CA CYS A 35 17.82 12.87 -5.91
C CYS A 35 16.71 13.54 -6.71
N GLY A 36 15.48 13.53 -6.18
CA GLY A 36 14.29 13.93 -6.95
C GLY A 36 13.94 13.01 -8.11
N CYS A 37 14.47 11.77 -8.16
CA CYS A 37 14.09 10.76 -9.15
C CYS A 37 12.56 10.56 -9.19
N ASN A 38 11.93 10.59 -10.37
CA ASN A 38 10.55 10.16 -10.57
C ASN A 38 10.45 8.66 -10.88
N LEU A 39 9.23 8.10 -10.87
CA LEU A 39 8.96 6.67 -11.07
C LEU A 39 9.55 6.15 -12.39
N SER A 40 9.48 6.96 -13.46
CA SER A 40 10.04 6.64 -14.78
C SER A 40 11.55 6.37 -14.78
N ASN A 41 12.27 6.91 -13.80
CA ASN A 41 13.73 6.78 -13.68
C ASN A 41 14.15 5.67 -12.71
N LEU A 42 13.19 4.87 -12.22
CA LEU A 42 13.44 3.78 -11.28
C LEU A 42 13.49 2.43 -11.99
N LYS A 43 14.54 1.64 -11.69
CA LYS A 43 14.61 0.25 -12.11
C LYS A 43 13.91 -0.64 -11.08
N CYS A 44 12.91 -1.40 -11.50
CA CYS A 44 12.19 -2.33 -10.64
C CYS A 44 12.95 -3.65 -10.47
N TYR A 45 13.09 -4.11 -9.23
CA TYR A 45 13.64 -5.41 -8.86
C TYR A 45 12.60 -6.19 -8.07
N GLU A 46 11.75 -6.92 -8.79
CA GLU A 46 10.60 -7.63 -8.22
C GLU A 46 11.01 -8.69 -7.20
N SER A 47 12.12 -9.41 -7.45
CA SER A 47 12.66 -10.44 -6.54
C SER A 47 13.04 -9.92 -5.15
N ARG A 48 13.31 -8.62 -5.01
CA ARG A 48 13.64 -7.95 -3.74
C ARG A 48 12.56 -6.97 -3.30
N SER A 49 11.44 -6.91 -4.03
CA SER A 49 10.36 -5.94 -3.84
C SER A 49 10.88 -4.51 -3.67
N CYS A 50 11.84 -4.10 -4.49
CA CYS A 50 12.48 -2.79 -4.38
C CYS A 50 12.69 -2.14 -5.74
N PHE A 51 12.90 -0.82 -5.71
CA PHE A 51 13.32 -0.01 -6.84
C PHE A 51 14.73 0.51 -6.62
N VAL A 52 15.47 0.74 -7.70
CA VAL A 52 16.78 1.38 -7.66
C VAL A 52 16.71 2.65 -8.49
N CYS A 53 17.01 3.80 -7.87
CA CYS A 53 17.17 5.07 -8.61
C CYS A 53 18.56 5.13 -9.26
N CYS A 54 18.73 6.05 -10.21
CA CYS A 54 20.00 6.33 -10.89
C CYS A 54 21.18 6.67 -9.95
N CYS A 55 20.92 7.11 -8.72
CA CYS A 55 21.95 7.36 -7.71
C CYS A 55 22.33 6.11 -6.87
N ASN A 56 21.93 4.91 -7.32
CA ASN A 56 22.14 3.63 -6.65
C ASN A 56 21.49 3.47 -5.26
N ASN A 57 20.54 4.34 -4.89
CA ASN A 57 19.77 4.14 -3.66
C ASN A 57 18.63 3.13 -3.88
N PHE A 58 18.49 2.22 -2.91
CA PHE A 58 17.37 1.28 -2.84
C PHE A 58 16.14 1.97 -2.24
N ILE A 59 15.04 1.87 -2.97
CA ILE A 59 13.75 2.45 -2.62
C ILE A 59 12.79 1.29 -2.38
N TYR A 60 12.27 1.19 -1.17
CA TYR A 60 11.30 0.16 -0.81
C TYR A 60 9.88 0.73 -0.90
N PRO A 61 8.98 0.13 -1.70
CA PRO A 61 7.59 0.60 -1.87
C PRO A 61 6.83 0.65 -0.54
N ARG A 62 7.13 -0.26 0.39
CA ARG A 62 6.44 -0.39 1.69
C ARG A 62 6.91 0.59 2.76
N LYS A 63 8.12 1.14 2.64
CA LYS A 63 8.73 1.99 3.68
C LYS A 63 7.91 3.25 3.94
N ASP A 64 7.82 3.74 5.17
CA ASP A 64 7.11 4.99 5.51
C ASP A 64 5.60 5.00 5.12
N LEU A 65 5.01 3.81 4.91
CA LEU A 65 3.57 3.62 4.66
C LEU A 65 3.00 2.66 5.70
N ILE A 66 1.66 2.60 5.80
CA ILE A 66 0.98 1.76 6.83
C ILE A 66 1.37 0.29 6.78
N PHE A 67 1.68 -0.23 5.59
CA PHE A 67 2.01 -1.63 5.37
C PHE A 67 3.51 -1.91 5.45
N GLU A 68 4.28 -0.98 6.02
CA GLU A 68 5.67 -1.22 6.39
C GLU A 68 5.78 -2.44 7.31
N ASN A 69 6.81 -3.25 7.06
CA ASN A 69 7.09 -4.52 7.74
C ASN A 69 5.99 -5.58 7.65
N SER A 70 4.98 -5.39 6.78
CA SER A 70 3.99 -6.43 6.49
C SER A 70 4.50 -7.39 5.42
N LYS A 71 4.28 -8.69 5.65
CA LYS A 71 4.47 -9.76 4.65
C LYS A 71 3.24 -9.99 3.78
N LEU A 72 2.14 -9.28 4.04
CA LEU A 72 0.91 -9.43 3.27
C LEU A 72 1.06 -8.76 1.91
N PRO A 73 0.41 -9.30 0.86
CA PRO A 73 0.41 -8.68 -0.46
C PRO A 73 -0.11 -7.24 -0.40
N LEU A 74 0.48 -6.36 -1.21
CA LEU A 74 0.07 -4.96 -1.28
C LEU A 74 -1.40 -4.81 -1.69
N LYS A 75 -1.88 -5.67 -2.60
CA LYS A 75 -3.29 -5.73 -3.01
C LYS A 75 -4.21 -5.92 -1.80
N THR A 76 -3.87 -6.84 -0.89
CA THR A 76 -4.66 -7.09 0.33
C THR A 76 -4.75 -5.85 1.20
N TRP A 77 -3.68 -5.07 1.31
CA TRP A 77 -3.70 -3.80 2.03
C TRP A 77 -4.55 -2.75 1.33
N PHE A 78 -4.50 -2.65 0.00
CA PHE A 78 -5.33 -1.70 -0.74
C PHE A 78 -6.82 -1.99 -0.57
N LEU A 79 -7.20 -3.28 -0.66
CA LEU A 79 -8.56 -3.72 -0.37
C LEU A 79 -8.95 -3.41 1.08
N ALA A 80 -8.07 -3.68 2.05
CA ALA A 80 -8.33 -3.38 3.46
C ALA A 80 -8.60 -1.89 3.69
N ILE A 81 -7.82 -1.00 3.06
CA ILE A 81 -8.01 0.45 3.16
C ILE A 81 -9.34 0.86 2.50
N ALA A 82 -9.65 0.36 1.30
CA ALA A 82 -10.90 0.69 0.62
C ALA A 82 -12.14 0.27 1.43
N ILE A 83 -12.11 -0.95 1.99
CA ILE A 83 -13.17 -1.45 2.87
C ILE A 83 -13.30 -0.56 4.12
N PHE A 84 -12.18 -0.18 4.73
CA PHE A 84 -12.16 0.67 5.93
C PHE A 84 -12.67 2.09 5.66
N LEU A 85 -12.28 2.70 4.53
CA LEU A 85 -12.75 4.02 4.11
C LEU A 85 -14.24 4.03 3.74
N ASN A 86 -14.74 2.93 3.17
CA ASN A 86 -16.16 2.80 2.85
C ASN A 86 -17.01 2.50 4.10
N ASN A 87 -16.42 1.93 5.17
CA ASN A 87 -17.15 1.60 6.39
C ASN A 87 -16.31 1.83 7.67
N SER A 88 -16.53 2.97 8.30
CA SER A 88 -15.79 3.41 9.49
C SER A 88 -15.99 2.53 10.74
N LYS A 89 -17.03 1.69 10.79
CA LYS A 89 -17.37 0.82 11.94
C LYS A 89 -17.00 -0.65 11.74
N ILE A 90 -16.06 -0.95 10.85
CA ILE A 90 -15.68 -2.34 10.57
C ILE A 90 -14.98 -3.04 11.75
N THR A 91 -15.30 -4.33 11.94
CA THR A 91 -14.68 -5.22 12.92
C THR A 91 -13.56 -6.05 12.29
N ALA A 92 -12.64 -6.55 13.11
CA ALA A 92 -11.54 -7.41 12.64
C ALA A 92 -12.08 -8.70 11.99
N GLU A 93 -13.19 -9.23 12.52
CA GLU A 93 -13.85 -10.42 11.96
C GLU A 93 -14.44 -10.16 10.57
N ARG A 94 -15.07 -9.00 10.35
CA ARG A 94 -15.56 -8.65 9.01
C ARG A 94 -14.41 -8.50 8.03
N LEU A 95 -13.34 -7.82 8.44
CA LEU A 95 -12.14 -7.64 7.60
C LEU A 95 -11.45 -8.98 7.27
N ARG A 96 -11.48 -9.94 8.20
CA ARG A 96 -11.02 -11.32 8.00
C ARG A 96 -11.80 -12.02 6.89
N LEU A 97 -13.13 -11.94 6.94
CA LEU A 97 -14.03 -12.59 5.98
C LEU A 97 -13.91 -11.96 4.58
N GLU A 98 -13.90 -10.63 4.50
CA GLU A 98 -13.83 -9.91 3.22
C GLU A 98 -12.48 -10.14 2.49
N LEU A 99 -11.37 -10.19 3.25
CA LEU A 99 -10.04 -10.36 2.67
C LEU A 99 -9.56 -11.81 2.62
N ASN A 100 -10.33 -12.74 3.18
CA ASN A 100 -9.97 -14.14 3.36
C ASN A 100 -8.56 -14.34 3.97
N ILE A 101 -8.27 -13.63 5.07
CA ILE A 101 -7.00 -13.72 5.81
C ILE A 101 -7.20 -14.34 7.18
N ASN A 102 -6.11 -14.57 7.92
CA ASN A 102 -6.23 -15.01 9.31
C ASN A 102 -6.68 -13.86 10.22
N TYR A 103 -7.34 -14.19 11.35
CA TYR A 103 -7.86 -13.21 12.30
C TYR A 103 -6.77 -12.29 12.88
N LYS A 104 -5.59 -12.84 13.21
CA LYS A 104 -4.48 -12.08 13.80
C LYS A 104 -3.98 -10.97 12.85
N SER A 105 -3.88 -11.29 11.56
CA SER A 105 -3.54 -10.37 10.48
C SER A 105 -4.62 -9.31 10.29
N ALA A 106 -5.90 -9.70 10.27
CA ALA A 106 -7.00 -8.76 10.17
C ALA A 106 -7.06 -7.79 11.36
N TYR A 107 -6.85 -8.28 12.58
CA TYR A 107 -6.78 -7.46 13.79
C TYR A 107 -5.60 -6.47 13.75
N TYR A 108 -4.42 -6.95 13.34
CA TYR A 108 -3.24 -6.11 13.18
C TYR A 108 -3.45 -5.02 12.11
N MET A 109 -4.02 -5.39 10.95
CA MET A 109 -4.39 -4.45 9.89
C MET A 109 -5.36 -3.39 10.40
N LEU A 110 -6.43 -3.79 11.07
CA LEU A 110 -7.44 -2.87 11.59
C LEU A 110 -6.84 -1.88 12.61
N LYS A 111 -5.95 -2.35 13.49
CA LYS A 111 -5.26 -1.48 14.46
C LYS A 111 -4.39 -0.44 13.76
N LYS A 112 -3.67 -0.82 12.71
CA LYS A 112 -2.88 0.13 11.89
C LYS A 112 -3.78 1.13 11.16
N LEU A 113 -4.86 0.65 10.54
CA LEU A 113 -5.82 1.51 9.83
C LEU A 113 -6.46 2.56 10.74
N LYS A 114 -6.85 2.18 11.97
CA LYS A 114 -7.41 3.13 12.94
C LYS A 114 -6.42 4.19 13.42
N ASN A 115 -5.13 3.87 13.44
CA ASN A 115 -4.10 4.78 13.91
C ASN A 115 -3.57 5.71 12.81
N GLU A 116 -3.75 5.35 11.53
CA GLU A 116 -3.26 6.13 10.41
C GLU A 116 -4.21 7.29 10.07
N LYS A 117 -3.67 8.51 10.05
CA LYS A 117 -4.45 9.73 9.75
C LYS A 117 -4.46 10.07 8.26
N ASN A 118 -3.53 9.53 7.47
CA ASN A 118 -3.34 9.86 6.05
C ASN A 118 -3.97 8.84 5.08
N LEU A 119 -4.97 8.07 5.51
CA LEU A 119 -5.58 7.05 4.66
C LEU A 119 -6.38 7.64 3.50
N ILE A 120 -7.07 8.75 3.74
CA ILE A 120 -7.90 9.42 2.73
C ILE A 120 -6.99 10.00 1.63
N SER A 121 -5.92 10.71 2.02
CA SER A 121 -4.94 11.29 1.08
C SER A 121 -4.13 10.25 0.29
N PHE A 122 -4.14 8.98 0.72
CA PHE A 122 -3.52 7.91 -0.06
C PHE A 122 -4.37 7.48 -1.26
N PHE A 123 -5.70 7.61 -1.21
CA PHE A 123 -6.61 7.21 -2.30
C PHE A 123 -7.24 8.38 -3.08
N GLU A 124 -7.27 9.58 -2.51
CA GLU A 124 -7.48 10.84 -3.26
C GLU A 124 -6.32 11.11 -4.24
#